data_AF-A0A142XCY5-F1
#
_entry.id   AF-A0A142XCY5-F1
#
_cell.length_a   1.000
_cell.length_b   1.000
_cell.length_c   1.000
_cell.angle_alpha   90.00
_cell.angle_beta   90.00
_cell.angle_gamma   90.00
#
_symmetry.space_group_name_H-M   'P 1'
#
loop_
_entity.id
_entity.type
_entity.pdbx_description
1 polymer ?
#
loop_
_entity_poly.entity_id
_entity_poly.type
_entity_poly.pdbx_seq_one_letter_code
_entity_poly.pdbx_strand_id
1 'polypeptide(L)'
;MCKRPSDAANMGRSRKLPLRRDWESVKDQIMLDALRAKFTQHDDLKAILLGTGDAKLVEHTANDSYWADGGDGGGKNRLGQLLMRLREELR
;
A
#
# COMPACT_ATOMS: atom_id res chain seq x y z
N MET A 1 18.91 12.81 -0.10
CA MET A 1 17.91 11.77 -0.40
C MET A 1 18.34 10.49 0.30
N CYS A 2 17.44 9.81 1.00
CA CYS A 2 17.76 8.59 1.74
C CYS A 2 17.97 7.43 0.78
N LYS A 3 18.95 6.56 1.04
CA LYS A 3 19.36 5.50 0.11
C LYS A 3 18.64 4.17 0.33
N ARG A 4 18.00 3.97 1.49
CA ARG A 4 17.34 2.72 1.85
C ARG A 4 15.84 2.92 2.10
N PRO A 5 14.98 1.96 1.72
CA PRO A 5 13.55 2.02 2.01
C PRO A 5 13.24 2.18 3.51
N SER A 6 14.02 1.51 4.38
CA SER A 6 13.89 1.62 5.83
C SER A 6 14.06 3.04 6.34
N ASP A 7 15.03 3.78 5.81
CA ASP A 7 15.35 5.14 6.24
C ASP A 7 14.24 6.11 5.81
N ALA A 8 13.73 5.94 4.58
CA ALA A 8 12.58 6.68 4.08
C ALA A 8 11.32 6.41 4.92
N ALA A 9 11.05 5.15 5.26
CA ALA A 9 9.93 4.78 6.12
C ALA A 9 10.06 5.37 7.53
N ASN A 10 11.24 5.30 8.13
CA ASN A 10 11.51 5.87 9.46
C ASN A 10 11.33 7.40 9.47
N MET A 11 11.79 8.09 8.43
CA MET A 11 11.57 9.52 8.28
C MET A 11 10.10 9.86 8.05
N GLY A 12 9.39 9.10 7.21
CA GLY A 12 7.97 9.32 6.92
C GLY A 12 7.05 9.09 8.12
N ARG A 13 7.43 8.20 9.06
CA ARG A 13 6.69 7.99 10.32
C ARG A 13 6.93 9.10 11.35
N SER A 14 8.01 9.86 11.23
CA SER A 14 8.32 10.95 12.14
C SER A 14 7.33 12.09 11.99
N ARG A 15 6.60 12.43 13.05
CA ARG A 15 5.74 13.63 13.10
C ARG A 15 6.48 14.90 13.50
N LYS A 16 7.82 14.86 13.54
CA LYS A 16 8.65 16.05 13.82
C LYS A 16 8.66 17.04 12.65
N LEU A 17 8.33 16.57 11.44
CA LEU A 17 8.21 17.41 10.25
C LEU A 17 6.73 17.67 9.94
N PRO A 18 6.40 18.86 9.41
CA PRO A 18 5.03 19.17 9.03
C PRO A 18 4.57 18.24 7.90
N LEU A 19 3.40 17.64 8.09
CA LEU A 19 2.72 16.89 7.05
C LEU A 19 2.04 17.86 6.07
N ARG A 20 1.86 17.38 4.84
CA ARG A 20 0.99 18.04 3.87
C ARG A 20 -0.42 18.18 4.47
N ARG A 21 -1.07 19.33 4.30
CA ARG A 21 -2.35 19.65 4.98
C ARG A 21 -3.50 18.69 4.63
N ASP A 22 -3.49 18.15 3.41
CA ASP A 22 -4.47 17.22 2.86
C ASP A 22 -4.00 15.75 2.93
N TRP A 23 -2.93 15.45 3.68
CA TRP A 23 -2.27 14.13 3.68
C TRP A 23 -3.25 12.97 3.91
N GLU A 24 -4.13 13.10 4.91
CA GLU A 24 -5.11 12.06 5.23
C GLU A 24 -6.10 11.78 4.08
N SER A 25 -6.35 12.77 3.22
CA SER A 25 -7.24 12.66 2.07
C SER A 25 -6.53 12.13 0.82
N VAL A 26 -5.22 12.38 0.66
CA VAL A 26 -4.48 12.04 -0.57
C VAL A 26 -3.63 10.78 -0.48
N LYS A 27 -3.29 10.31 0.73
CA LYS A 27 -2.37 9.18 0.93
C LYS A 27 -2.79 7.90 0.21
N ASP A 28 -4.09 7.61 0.16
CA ASP A 28 -4.62 6.43 -0.53
C ASP A 28 -4.44 6.52 -2.05
N GLN A 29 -4.68 7.71 -2.62
CA GLN A 29 -4.49 7.94 -4.05
C GLN A 29 -3.02 7.85 -4.42
N ILE A 30 -2.14 8.47 -3.62
CA ILE A 30 -0.69 8.40 -3.82
C ILE A 30 -0.21 6.95 -3.75
N MET A 31 -0.72 6.16 -2.80
CA MET A 31 -0.38 4.75 -2.71
C MET A 31 -0.88 3.95 -3.90
N LEU A 32 -2.11 4.19 -4.35
CA LEU A 32 -2.65 3.55 -5.55
C LEU A 32 -1.81 3.86 -6.79
N ASP A 33 -1.36 5.11 -6.97
CA ASP A 33 -0.52 5.49 -8.11
C ASP A 33 0.85 4.80 -8.07
N ALA A 34 1.45 4.66 -6.89
CA ALA A 34 2.68 3.91 -6.70
C ALA A 34 2.49 2.40 -6.96
N LEU A 35 1.38 1.82 -6.52
CA LEU A 35 1.04 0.43 -6.82
C LEU A 35 0.84 0.24 -8.32
N ARG A 36 0.11 1.14 -8.98
CA ARG A 36 -0.10 1.10 -10.43
C ARG A 36 1.25 1.09 -11.14
N ALA A 37 2.14 2.04 -10.83
CA ALA A 37 3.48 2.07 -11.39
C ALA A 37 4.24 0.74 -11.17
N LYS A 38 4.22 0.20 -9.95
CA LYS A 38 4.90 -1.07 -9.62
C LYS A 38 4.38 -2.25 -10.44
N PHE A 39 3.07 -2.39 -10.61
CA PHE A 39 2.49 -3.53 -11.31
C PHE A 39 2.41 -3.32 -12.83
N THR A 40 2.49 -2.10 -13.35
CA THR A 40 2.57 -1.86 -14.80
C THR A 40 3.99 -1.86 -15.34
N GLN A 41 5.00 -1.63 -14.50
CA GLN A 41 6.41 -1.70 -14.89
C GLN A 41 6.98 -3.13 -14.89
N HIS A 42 6.29 -4.08 -14.27
CA HIS A 42 6.77 -5.43 -14.02
C HIS A 42 5.67 -6.45 -14.34
N ASP A 43 5.73 -7.04 -15.54
CA ASP A 43 4.70 -7.97 -16.04
C ASP A 43 4.58 -9.25 -15.21
N ASP A 44 5.68 -9.71 -14.61
CA ASP A 44 5.70 -10.84 -13.68
C ASP A 44 4.89 -10.54 -12.42
N LEU A 45 5.04 -9.36 -11.84
CA LEU A 45 4.25 -8.93 -10.69
C LEU A 45 2.77 -8.75 -11.06
N LYS A 46 2.49 -8.21 -12.26
CA LYS A 46 1.12 -8.11 -12.78
C LYS A 46 0.47 -9.47 -12.86
N ALA A 47 1.16 -10.46 -13.44
CA ALA A 47 0.67 -11.83 -13.55
C ALA A 47 0.41 -12.46 -12.18
N ILE A 48 1.29 -12.23 -11.19
CA ILE A 48 1.08 -12.69 -9.81
C ILE A 48 -0.19 -12.06 -9.21
N LEU A 49 -0.40 -10.75 -9.37
CA LEU A 49 -1.59 -10.07 -8.85
C LEU A 49 -2.87 -10.59 -9.49
N LEU A 50 -2.90 -10.73 -10.82
CA LEU A 50 -4.06 -11.28 -11.53
C LEU A 50 -4.30 -12.75 -11.18
N GLY A 51 -3.22 -13.52 -10.98
CA GLY A 51 -3.26 -14.92 -10.56
C GLY A 51 -3.89 -15.15 -9.19
N THR A 52 -4.06 -14.11 -8.37
CA THR A 52 -4.84 -14.20 -7.12
C THR A 52 -6.34 -14.42 -7.34
N GLY A 53 -6.82 -14.30 -8.58
CA GLY A 53 -8.23 -14.51 -8.93
C GLY A 53 -9.11 -13.55 -8.14
N ASP A 54 -10.14 -14.08 -7.46
CA ASP A 54 -11.04 -13.30 -6.61
C ASP A 54 -10.70 -13.40 -5.12
N ALA A 55 -9.53 -13.96 -4.79
CA ALA A 55 -9.09 -14.07 -3.40
C ALA A 55 -8.97 -12.69 -2.74
N LYS A 56 -9.35 -12.63 -1.46
CA LYS A 56 -9.17 -11.43 -0.63
C LYS A 56 -7.70 -11.31 -0.25
N LEU A 57 -7.11 -10.15 -0.52
CA LEU A 57 -5.73 -9.85 -0.13
C LEU A 57 -5.71 -9.12 1.22
N VAL A 58 -4.94 -9.66 2.16
CA VAL A 58 -4.77 -9.10 3.51
C VAL A 58 -3.29 -9.01 3.81
N GLU A 59 -2.82 -7.79 4.11
CA GLU A 59 -1.50 -7.59 4.68
C GLU A 59 -1.60 -7.89 6.19
N HIS A 60 -0.98 -8.97 6.64
CA HIS A 60 -1.08 -9.42 8.03
C HIS A 60 0.12 -8.96 8.85
N THR A 61 -0.08 -7.95 9.71
CA THR A 61 0.96 -7.49 10.64
C THR A 61 0.40 -6.70 11.81
N ALA A 62 0.97 -6.91 13.00
CA ALA A 62 0.65 -6.12 14.20
C ALA A 62 1.21 -4.69 14.16
N ASN A 63 2.10 -4.37 13.22
CA ASN A 63 2.83 -3.11 13.22
C ASN A 63 2.14 -1.98 12.44
N ASP A 64 1.04 -2.27 11.74
CA ASP A 64 0.31 -1.30 10.93
C ASP A 64 -1.18 -1.61 10.92
N SER A 65 -1.99 -0.70 11.49
CA SER A 65 -3.45 -0.84 11.53
C SER A 65 -4.17 -0.07 10.43
N TYR A 66 -3.45 0.72 9.62
CA TYR A 66 -4.05 1.48 8.52
C TYR A 66 -3.88 0.75 7.19
N TRP A 67 -2.65 0.42 6.82
CA TRP A 67 -2.37 -0.28 5.57
C TRP A 67 -2.62 -1.79 5.69
N ALA A 68 -2.44 -2.35 6.88
CA ALA A 68 -2.61 -3.76 7.19
C ALA A 68 -3.76 -4.02 8.18
N ASP A 69 -3.90 -5.26 8.60
CA ASP A 69 -4.98 -5.76 9.45
C ASP A 69 -4.74 -5.61 10.96
N GLY A 70 -3.61 -5.03 11.38
CA GLY A 70 -3.27 -4.87 12.79
C GLY A 70 -2.92 -6.18 13.53
N GLY A 71 -2.79 -7.31 12.84
CA GLY A 71 -2.43 -8.62 13.41
C GLY A 71 -3.58 -9.34 14.11
N ASP A 72 -4.63 -8.62 14.51
CA ASP A 72 -5.87 -9.16 15.10
C ASP A 72 -7.07 -9.08 14.14
N GLY A 73 -6.88 -8.51 12.95
CA GLY A 73 -7.94 -8.28 11.96
C GLY A 73 -8.71 -6.97 12.16
N GLY A 74 -8.41 -6.18 13.19
CA GLY A 74 -9.06 -4.89 13.49
C GLY A 74 -8.56 -3.72 12.64
N GLY A 75 -7.45 -3.90 11.93
CA GLY A 75 -6.88 -2.90 11.02
C GLY A 75 -7.71 -2.70 9.74
N LYS A 76 -7.46 -1.58 9.07
CA LYS A 76 -8.23 -1.19 7.87
C LYS A 76 -7.86 -1.98 6.62
N ASN A 77 -6.70 -2.64 6.58
CA ASN A 77 -6.20 -3.37 5.40
C ASN A 77 -6.33 -2.55 4.09
N ARG A 78 -6.00 -1.24 4.13
CA ARG A 78 -6.14 -0.37 2.95
C ARG A 78 -5.25 -0.81 1.81
N LEU A 79 -4.06 -1.35 2.09
CA LEU A 79 -3.14 -1.84 1.05
C LEU A 79 -3.77 -3.00 0.27
N GLY A 80 -4.30 -4.00 0.97
CA GLY A 80 -5.00 -5.12 0.34
C GLY A 80 -6.20 -4.66 -0.49
N GLN A 81 -6.98 -3.71 0.02
CA GLN A 81 -8.11 -3.12 -0.72
C GLN A 81 -7.68 -2.41 -2.00
N LEU A 82 -6.60 -1.63 -1.96
CA LEU A 82 -6.05 -0.95 -3.15
C LEU A 82 -5.48 -1.95 -4.16
N LEU A 83 -4.82 -3.01 -3.71
CA LEU A 83 -4.34 -4.08 -4.59
C LEU A 83 -5.50 -4.80 -5.30
N MET A 84 -6.58 -5.10 -4.58
CA MET A 84 -7.78 -5.70 -5.18
C MET A 84 -8.45 -4.75 -6.16
N ARG A 85 -8.54 -3.45 -5.85
CA ARG A 85 -9.01 -2.44 -6.81
C ARG A 85 -8.14 -2.40 -8.06
N LEU A 86 -6.82 -2.35 -7.90
CA LEU A 86 -5.88 -2.31 -9.02
C LEU A 86 -5.97 -3.59 -9.87
N ARG A 87 -6.19 -4.75 -9.25
CA ARG A 87 -6.43 -6.01 -9.96
C ARG A 87 -7.62 -5.88 -10.91
N GLU A 88 -8.74 -5.32 -10.45
CA GLU A 88 -9.91 -5.09 -11.31
C GLU A 88 -9.64 -4.05 -12.40
N GLU A 89 -8.81 -3.02 -12.13
CA GLU A 89 -8.41 -2.02 -13.15
C GLU A 89 -7.49 -2.60 -14.24
N LEU A 90 -6.80 -3.72 -13.97
CA LEU A 90 -5.81 -4.33 -14.87
C LEU A 90 -6.31 -5.56 -15.64
N ARG A 91 -7.51 -6.05 -15.31
CA ARG A 91 -8.23 -7.09 -16.03
C ARG A 91 -8.75 -6.55 -17.37
#